data_AF-A0A0Q0XPV9-F1
#
_entry.id   AF-A0A0Q0XPV9-F1
#
_cell.length_a   1.000
_cell.length_b   1.000
_cell.length_c   1.000
_cell.angle_alpha   90.00
_cell.angle_beta   90.00
_cell.angle_gamma   90.00
#
_symmetry.space_group_name_H-M   'P 1'
#
loop_
_entity.id
_entity.type
_entity.pdbx_description
1 polymer ?
#
loop_
_entity_poly.entity_id
_entity_poly.type
_entity_poly.pdbx_seq_one_letter_code
_entity_poly.pdbx_strand_id
1 'polypeptide(L)' 'MAARRRNPLLGGIFALIMIGFGSYRLFIHFSGRATLATWQLVITAAVILYGLFVAYSVLTQKSENPED' A
#
# COMPACT_ATOMS: atom_id res chain seq x y z
N MET A 1 -1.42 4.45 -29.26
CA MET A 1 -1.58 3.67 -28.02
C MET A 1 -2.35 4.54 -27.05
N ALA A 2 -3.59 4.16 -26.69
CA ALA A 2 -4.39 4.96 -25.76
C ALA A 2 -3.65 5.05 -24.42
N ALA A 3 -3.18 6.25 -24.06
CA ALA A 3 -2.63 6.51 -22.75
C ALA A 3 -3.76 6.27 -21.74
N ARG A 4 -3.74 5.09 -21.10
CA ARG A 4 -4.71 4.72 -20.08
C ARG A 4 -4.60 5.77 -18.97
N ARG A 5 -5.57 6.69 -18.90
CA ARG A 5 -5.67 7.68 -17.82
C ARG A 5 -5.48 6.92 -16.52
N ARG A 6 -4.37 7.18 -15.85
CA ARG A 6 -3.95 6.46 -14.66
C ARG A 6 -4.84 6.92 -13.52
N ASN A 7 -5.93 6.19 -13.25
CA ASN A 7 -6.92 6.59 -12.25
C ASN A 7 -6.26 6.66 -10.86
N PRO A 8 -6.12 7.85 -10.24
CA PRO A 8 -5.47 8.00 -8.94
C PRO A 8 -6.23 7.26 -7.82
N LEU A 9 -7.55 7.14 -7.96
CA LEU A 9 -8.41 6.31 -7.10
C LEU A 9 -7.97 4.84 -7.05
N LEU A 10 -7.59 4.28 -8.20
CA LEU A 10 -7.10 2.90 -8.27
C LEU A 10 -5.78 2.73 -7.52
N GLY A 11 -4.89 3.74 -7.60
CA GLY A 11 -3.66 3.78 -6.80
C GLY A 11 -3.92 3.81 -5.29
N GLY A 12 -4.91 4.61 -4.85
CA GLY A 12 -5.32 4.68 -3.45
C GLY A 12 -5.90 3.37 -2.91
N ILE A 13 -6.74 2.69 -3.69
CA ILE A 13 -7.29 1.38 -3.33
C ILE A 13 -6.17 0.34 -3.20
N PHE A 14 -5.23 0.31 -4.15
CA PHE A 14 -4.07 -0.58 -4.09
C PHE A 14 -3.19 -0.32 -2.86
N ALA A 15 -2.97 0.95 -2.52
CA ALA A 15 -2.21 1.33 -1.32
C ALA A 15 -2.90 0.82 -0.04
N LEU A 16 -4.22 1.00 0.08
CA LEU A 16 -5.01 0.50 1.20
C LEU A 16 -4.91 -1.02 1.35
N ILE A 17 -4.99 -1.76 0.24
CA ILE A 17 -4.87 -3.22 0.25
C ILE A 17 -3.45 -3.64 0.68
N MET A 18 -2.40 -2.99 0.17
CA MET A 18 -1.02 -3.30 0.53
C MET A 18 -0.74 -3.07 2.02
N ILE A 19 -1.17 -1.93 2.55
CA ILE A 19 -1.00 -1.59 3.97
C ILE A 19 -1.82 -2.56 4.83
N GLY A 20 -3.08 -2.81 4.46
CA GLY A 20 -3.97 -3.71 5.19
C GLY A 20 -3.47 -5.14 5.22
N PHE A 21 -3.10 -5.70 4.08
CA PHE A 21 -2.54 -7.05 3.97
C PHE A 21 -1.23 -7.20 4.75
N GLY A 22 -0.32 -6.22 4.63
CA GLY A 22 0.93 -6.26 5.35
C GLY A 22 0.73 -6.18 6.87
N SER A 23 -0.15 -5.30 7.33
CA SER A 23 -0.49 -5.15 8.75
C SER A 23 -1.14 -6.41 9.30
N TYR A 24 -2.02 -7.06 8.54
CA TYR A 24 -2.62 -8.35 8.91
C TYR A 24 -1.59 -9.47 9.05
N ARG A 25 -0.62 -9.56 8.14
CA ARG A 25 0.48 -10.54 8.26
C ARG A 25 1.31 -10.33 9.51
N LEU A 26 1.64 -9.08 9.84
CA LEU A 26 2.35 -8.75 11.08
C LEU A 26 1.50 -9.11 12.30
N PHE A 27 0.21 -8.80 12.28
CA PHE A 27 -0.71 -9.14 13.36
C PHE A 27 -0.73 -10.65 13.64
N ILE A 28 -0.85 -11.50 12.61
CA ILE A 28 -0.81 -12.96 12.77
C ILE A 28 0.51 -13.41 13.39
N HIS A 29 1.63 -12.84 12.92
CA HIS A 29 2.95 -13.20 13.42
C HIS A 29 3.13 -12.87 14.90
N PHE A 30 2.82 -11.62 15.29
CA PHE A 30 2.96 -11.16 16.66
C PHE A 30 1.89 -11.72 17.61
N SER A 31 0.73 -12.13 17.08
CA SER A 31 -0.30 -12.83 17.87
C SER A 31 0.00 -14.32 18.10
N GLY A 32 1.15 -14.82 17.61
CA GLY A 32 1.52 -16.23 17.73
C GLY A 32 0.64 -17.19 16.92
N ARG A 33 -0.17 -16.67 15.98
CA ARG A 33 -1.11 -17.47 15.17
C ARG A 33 -0.43 -18.14 13.99
N ALA A 34 0.68 -17.61 13.50
CA ALA A 34 1.54 -18.27 12.52
C ALA A 34 3.00 -17.82 12.65
N THR A 35 3.92 -18.76 12.47
CA THR A 35 5.34 -18.47 12.37
C THR A 35 5.66 -18.07 10.93
N LEU A 36 5.97 -16.79 10.73
CA LEU A 36 6.45 -16.27 9.46
C LEU A 36 7.99 -16.25 9.51
N ALA A 37 8.63 -16.63 8.41
CA ALA A 37 10.08 -16.55 8.31
C ALA A 37 10.54 -15.08 8.27
N THR A 38 11.73 -14.79 8.80
CA THR A 38 12.26 -13.41 8.91
C THR A 38 12.26 -12.66 7.58
N TRP A 39 12.63 -13.32 6.48
CA TRP A 39 12.62 -12.70 5.15
C TRP A 39 11.22 -12.28 4.70
N GLN A 40 10.18 -13.01 5.13
CA GLN A 40 8.80 -12.67 4.81
C GLN A 40 8.34 -11.43 5.59
N LEU A 41 8.85 -11.22 6.80
CA LEU A 41 8.59 -10.01 7.58
C LEU A 41 9.25 -8.79 6.94
N VAL A 42 10.48 -8.93 6.43
CA VAL A 42 11.18 -7.87 5.69
C VAL A 42 10.40 -7.48 4.44
N ILE A 43 9.92 -8.46 3.66
CA ILE A 43 9.07 -8.19 2.49
C ILE A 43 7.77 -7.51 2.91
N THR A 44 7.17 -7.95 4.02
CA THR A 44 5.93 -7.36 4.53
C THR A 44 6.13 -5.88 4.89
N ALA A 45 7.23 -5.55 5.57
CA ALA A 45 7.58 -4.19 5.89
C ALA A 45 7.81 -3.34 4.62
N ALA A 46 8.52 -3.88 3.62
CA ALA A 46 8.72 -3.21 2.34
C ALA A 46 7.40 -2.93 1.60
N VAL A 47 6.46 -3.89 1.61
CA VAL A 47 5.13 -3.73 1.00
C VAL A 47 4.32 -2.64 1.71
N ILE A 48 4.36 -2.57 3.04
CA ILE A 48 3.69 -1.51 3.81
C ILE A 48 4.29 -0.15 3.49
N LEU A 49 5.62 -0.03 3.48
CA LEU A 49 6.31 1.23 3.16
C LEU A 49 5.98 1.71 1.74
N TYR A 50 5.97 0.80 0.77
CA TYR A 50 5.58 1.14 -0.59
C TYR A 50 4.10 1.54 -0.69
N GLY A 51 3.21 0.81 0.01
CA GLY A 51 1.80 1.19 0.11
C GLY A 51 1.61 2.59 0.69
N LEU A 52 2.35 2.94 1.76
CA LEU A 52 2.33 4.28 2.35
C LEU A 52 2.86 5.35 1.38
N PHE A 53 3.92 5.05 0.64
CA PHE A 53 4.44 5.96 -0.39
C PHE A 53 3.41 6.20 -1.49
N VAL A 54 2.74 5.16 -1.98
CA VAL A 54 1.68 5.28 -2.99
C VAL A 54 0.50 6.07 -2.42
N ALA A 55 0.05 5.78 -1.20
CA ALA A 55 -1.00 6.54 -0.53
C ALA A 55 -0.64 8.03 -0.41
N TYR A 56 0.59 8.34 0.03
CA TYR A 56 1.08 9.71 0.10
C TYR A 56 1.06 10.38 -1.26
N SER A 57 1.59 9.72 -2.30
CA SER A 57 1.61 10.26 -3.67
C SER A 57 0.22 10.53 -4.23
N VAL A 58 -0.78 9.69 -3.90
CA VAL A 58 -2.16 9.87 -4.34
C VAL A 58 -2.83 11.03 -3.58
N LEU A 59 -2.56 11.16 -2.28
CA LEU A 59 -3.07 12.27 -1.47
C LEU A 59 -2.47 13.61 -1.93
N THR A 60 -1.17 13.68 -2.21
CA THR A 60 -0.51 14.91 -2.68
C THR A 60 -0.84 15.26 -4.12
N GLN A 61 -1.01 14.27 -5.02
CA GLN A 61 -1.49 14.52 -6.39
C GLN A 61 -2.91 15.09 -6.45
N LYS A 62 -3.78 14.72 -5.50
CA LYS A 62 -5.14 15.27 -5.43
C LYS A 62 -5.14 16.77 -5.10
N SER A 63 -4.20 17.22 -4.27
CA SER A 63 -4.05 18.65 -3.93
C SER A 63 -3.51 19.50 -5.10
N GLU A 64 -2.86 18.91 -6.09
CA GLU A 64 -2.35 19.61 -7.28
C GLU A 64 -3.37 19.66 -8.44
N ASN A 65 -4.48 18.93 -8.34
CA ASN A 65 -5.65 19.07 -9.21
C ASN A 65 -6.84 19.61 -8.41
N PRO A 66 -6.84 20.88 -7.97
CA PRO A 66 -8.10 21.58 -7.78
C PRO A 66 -8.75 21.72 -9.17
N GLU A 67 -9.96 21.19 -9.28
CA GLU A 67 -10.79 21.25 -10.47
C GLU A 67 -10.82 22.68 -11.05
N ASP A 68 -10.36 22.84 -12.30
CA ASP A 68 -10.85 23.85 -13.23
C ASP A 68 -12.28 23.47 -13.69
#